data_AF-A0A1E9IQS2-F1
#
_entry.id   AF-A0A1E9IQS2-F1
#
_cell.length_a   1.000
_cell.length_b   1.000
_cell.length_c   1.000
_cell.angle_alpha   90.00
_cell.angle_beta   90.00
_cell.angle_gamma   90.00
#
_symmetry.space_group_name_H-M   'P 1'
#
loop_
_entity.id
_entity.type
_entity.pdbx_description
1 polymer ?
#
loop_
_entity_poly.entity_id
_entity_poly.type
_entity_poly.pdbx_seq_one_letter_code
_entity_poly.pdbx_strand_id
1 'polypeptide(L)' 'MNTREFVSYYKKLRKEQDETIEYEEAREEIEEIFNLIAEVTAMDEEVKFKNKGTFSLLKRKKRRIG' A
#
# COMPACT_ATOMS: atom_id res chain seq x y z
N MET A 1 1.19 -12.41 -6.18
CA MET A 1 2.35 -11.63 -5.73
C MET A 1 2.26 -11.47 -4.22
N ASN A 2 3.24 -11.98 -3.48
CA ASN A 2 3.35 -11.77 -2.02
C ASN A 2 4.25 -10.56 -1.69
N THR A 3 4.38 -10.21 -0.40
CA THR A 3 5.19 -9.05 0.04
C THR A 3 6.65 -9.13 -0.43
N ARG A 4 7.29 -10.29 -0.31
CA ARG A 4 8.70 -10.48 -0.72
C ARG A 4 8.87 -10.31 -2.23
N GLU A 5 7.95 -10.84 -3.01
CA GLU A 5 7.93 -10.67 -4.48
C GLU A 5 7.72 -9.20 -4.85
N PHE A 6 6.86 -8.48 -4.12
CA PHE A 6 6.60 -7.07 -4.35
C PHE A 6 7.82 -6.19 -4.01
N VAL A 7 8.48 -6.42 -2.87
CA VAL A 7 9.75 -5.73 -2.52
C VAL A 7 10.79 -5.98 -3.61
N SER A 8 10.95 -7.23 -4.04
CA SER A 8 11.90 -7.58 -5.10
C SER A 8 11.58 -6.89 -6.43
N TYR A 9 10.29 -6.73 -6.76
CA TYR A 9 9.84 -6.00 -7.94
C TYR A 9 10.11 -4.49 -7.81
N TYR A 10 9.81 -3.90 -6.66
CA TYR A 10 10.05 -2.49 -6.38
C TYR A 10 11.55 -2.13 -6.50
N LYS A 11 12.44 -2.97 -5.94
CA LYS A 11 13.88 -2.82 -6.10
C LYS A 11 14.33 -2.82 -7.58
N LYS A 12 13.72 -3.67 -8.41
CA LYS A 12 14.03 -3.71 -9.86
C LYS A 12 13.62 -2.40 -10.53
N LEU A 13 12.45 -1.87 -10.21
CA LEU A 13 11.98 -0.58 -10.75
C LEU A 13 12.89 0.59 -10.35
N ARG A 14 13.35 0.63 -9.10
CA ARG A 14 14.31 1.65 -8.63
C ARG A 14 15.63 1.56 -9.39
N LYS A 15 16.13 0.34 -9.59
CA LYS A 15 17.34 0.11 -10.39
C LYS A 15 17.19 0.55 -11.85
N GLU A 16 16.01 0.39 -12.45
CA GLU A 16 15.71 0.91 -13.80
C GLU A 16 15.71 2.45 -13.85
N GLN A 17 15.58 3.13 -12.71
CA GLN A 17 15.68 4.58 -12.54
C GLN A 17 17.08 5.02 -12.08
N ASP A 18 18.08 4.14 -12.16
CA ASP A 18 19.47 4.36 -11.73
C ASP A 18 19.63 4.61 -10.20
N GLU A 19 18.64 4.16 -9.42
CA GLU A 19 18.64 4.23 -7.96
C GLU A 19 18.80 2.83 -7.36
N THR A 20 19.79 2.65 -6.50
CA THR A 20 19.99 1.39 -5.77
C THR A 20 19.48 1.57 -4.34
N ILE A 21 18.63 0.64 -3.90
CA ILE A 21 18.05 0.60 -2.56
C ILE A 21 18.29 -0.78 -1.95
N GLU A 22 18.53 -0.86 -0.65
CA GLU A 22 18.67 -2.14 0.03
C GLU A 22 17.32 -2.84 0.23
N TYR A 23 17.35 -4.15 0.53
CA TYR A 23 16.09 -4.89 0.69
C TYR A 23 15.27 -4.40 1.87
N GLU A 24 15.93 -4.11 2.99
CA GLU A 24 15.25 -3.65 4.20
C GLU A 24 14.67 -2.25 4.01
N GLU A 25 15.44 -1.33 3.42
CA GLU A 25 14.98 0.02 3.07
C GLU A 25 13.77 -0.03 2.12
N ALA A 26 13.83 -0.87 1.08
CA ALA A 26 12.71 -1.04 0.14
C ALA A 26 11.46 -1.59 0.83
N ARG A 27 11.64 -2.45 1.83
CA ARG A 27 10.55 -3.00 2.63
C ARG A 27 9.95 -1.94 3.55
N GLU A 28 10.79 -1.17 4.24
CA GLU A 28 10.39 -0.07 5.11
C GLU A 28 9.60 0.98 4.33
N GLU A 29 10.09 1.45 3.17
CA GLU A 29 9.38 2.40 2.31
C GLU A 29 7.98 1.88 1.91
N ILE A 30 7.87 0.59 1.58
CA ILE A 30 6.59 -0.04 1.25
C ILE A 30 5.64 -0.10 2.47
N GLU A 31 6.16 -0.49 3.63
CA GLU A 31 5.39 -0.56 4.88
C GLU A 31 4.89 0.84 5.29
N GLU A 32 5.73 1.87 5.17
CA GLU A 32 5.38 3.26 5.43
C GLU A 32 4.25 3.76 4.52
N ILE A 33 4.29 3.44 3.21
CA ILE A 33 3.21 3.81 2.28
C ILE A 33 1.88 3.18 2.72
N PHE A 34 1.89 1.89 3.10
CA PHE A 34 0.65 1.23 3.53
C PHE A 34 0.15 1.75 4.86
N ASN A 35 1.04 2.08 5.80
CA ASN A 35 0.68 2.71 7.06
C ASN A 35 0.03 4.07 6.83
N LEU A 36 0.60 4.90 5.95
CA LEU A 36 0.02 6.19 5.59
C LEU A 36 -1.37 6.04 4.95
N ILE A 37 -1.56 5.07 4.05
CA ILE A 37 -2.88 4.79 3.47
C ILE A 37 -3.88 4.39 4.57
N ALA A 38 -3.46 3.54 5.51
CA ALA A 38 -4.30 3.10 6.61
C ALA A 38 -4.67 4.26 7.54
N GLU A 39 -3.73 5.14 7.87
CA GLU A 39 -3.96 6.32 8.72
C GLU A 39 -4.94 7.30 8.07
N VAL A 40 -4.71 7.68 6.81
CA VAL A 40 -5.60 8.60 6.09
C VAL A 40 -7.00 8.02 5.97
N THR A 41 -7.11 6.74 5.61
CA THR A 41 -8.44 6.10 5.51
C THR A 41 -9.13 5.96 6.86
N ALA A 42 -8.39 5.76 7.96
CA ALA A 42 -8.94 5.71 9.32
C ALA A 42 -9.54 7.06 9.78
N MET A 43 -9.09 8.17 9.19
CA MET A 43 -9.64 9.52 9.42
C MET A 43 -10.94 9.78 8.62
N ASP A 44 -11.60 8.74 8.13
CA ASP A 44 -12.78 8.80 7.23
C ASP A 44 -12.49 9.55 5.91
N GLU A 45 -11.21 9.69 5.53
CA GLU A 45 -10.79 10.22 4.24
C GLU A 45 -10.59 9.11 3.18
N GLU A 46 -10.45 9.50 1.91
CA GLU A 46 -10.19 8.57 0.80
C GLU A 46 -8.81 8.82 0.18
N VAL A 47 -8.06 7.74 -0.10
CA VAL A 47 -6.79 7.83 -0.84
C VAL A 47 -7.01 7.40 -2.28
N LYS A 48 -6.88 8.35 -3.22
CA LYS A 48 -7.09 8.12 -4.65
C LYS A 48 -5.78 8.06 -5.42
N PHE A 49 -5.52 6.91 -6.05
CA PHE A 49 -4.42 6.73 -6.99
C PHE A 49 -4.93 6.85 -8.43
N LYS A 50 -4.52 7.93 -9.14
CA LYS A 50 -4.92 8.19 -10.52
C LYS A 50 -4.64 6.98 -11.41
N ASN A 51 -5.65 6.54 -12.16
CA ASN A 51 -5.60 5.39 -13.06
C ASN A 51 -5.29 4.03 -12.38
N LYS A 52 -5.44 3.91 -11.05
CA LYS A 52 -5.19 2.66 -10.29
C LYS A 52 -6.37 2.27 -9.41
N GLY A 53 -6.93 3.20 -8.64
CA GLY A 53 -8.07 2.93 -7.75
C GLY A 53 -8.17 3.89 -6.57
N THR A 54 -9.09 3.59 -5.66
CA THR A 54 -9.34 4.36 -4.43
C THR A 54 -9.37 3.42 -3.22
N PHE A 55 -8.74 3.83 -2.13
CA PHE A 55 -8.90 3.24 -0.81
C PHE A 55 -9.91 4.05 0.00
N SER A 56 -10.91 3.40 0.57
CA SER A 56 -11.97 4.02 1.38
C SER A 56 -12.50 3.06 2.43
N LEU A 57 -13.01 3.60 3.54
CA LEU A 57 -13.69 2.80 4.57
C LEU A 57 -15.14 2.53 4.16
N LEU A 58 -15.47 1.25 4.01
CA LEU A 58 -16.84 0.82 3.70
C LEU A 58 -17.57 0.37 4.97
N LYS A 59 -18.60 1.12 5.37
CA LYS A 59 -19.52 0.71 6.43
C LYS A 59 -20.40 -0.44 5.94
N ARG A 60 -20.21 -1.65 6.50
CA ARG A 60 -21.06 -2.82 6.21
C ARG A 60 -22.19 -2.94 7.23
N LYS A 61 -23.41 -3.22 6.76
CA LYS A 61 -24.56 -3.50 7.64
C LYS A 61 -24.32 -4.80 8.44
N LYS A 62 -24.64 -4.79 9.74
CA LYS A 62 -24.61 -6.00 10.57
C LYS A 62 -25.63 -7.03 10.04
N ARG A 63 -25.22 -8.30 9.89
CA ARG A 63 -26.17 -9.39 9.62
C ARG A 63 -26.91 -9.75 10.91
N ARG A 64 -28.24 -9.94 10.83
CA ARG A 64 -28.99 -10.60 11.91
C ARG A 64 -28.72 -12.10 11.78
N ILE A 65 -28.08 -12.67 12.80
CA ILE A 65 -28.03 -14.12 13.00
C ILE A 65 -29.24 -14.42 13.88
N GLY A 66 -30.24 -15.08 13.29
CA GLY A 66 -31.42 -15.59 14.00
C GLY A 66 -31.29 -17.08 14.22
#